data_AF-A0A7K0ZCZ9-F1
#
_entry.id   AF-A0A7K0ZCZ9-F1
#
_cell.length_a   1.000
_cell.length_b   1.000
_cell.length_c   1.000
_cell.angle_alpha   90.00
_cell.angle_beta   90.00
_cell.angle_gamma   90.00
#
_symmetry.space_group_name_H-M   'P 1'
#
loop_
_entity.id
_entity.type
_entity.pdbx_description
1 polymer ?
#
loop_
_entity_poly.entity_id
_entity_poly.type
_entity_poly.pdbx_seq_one_letter_code
_entity_poly.pdbx_strand_id
1 'polypeptide(L)'
;MLPFWFGCIAGSIPWIAIFINTLSPSGPPETTVPGFVIGIVISLFIFFNCFAIVQWKQYRAQGKWSDYLYGERTYIVLSFVAKSLLAWQVFSGALIA
;
A
#
# COMPACT_ATOMS: atom_id res chain seq x y z
N MET A 1 0.80 21.74 -0.81
CA MET A 1 -0.04 20.61 -0.36
C MET A 1 -1.11 20.18 -1.36
N LEU A 2 -1.60 21.06 -2.26
CA LEU A 2 -2.57 20.66 -3.29
C LEU A 2 -2.14 19.43 -4.13
N PRO A 3 -0.88 19.33 -4.60
CA PRO A 3 -0.43 18.14 -5.34
C PRO A 3 -0.46 16.84 -4.51
N PHE A 4 -0.19 16.94 -3.19
CA PHE A 4 -0.26 15.81 -2.28
C PHE A 4 -1.70 15.27 -2.18
N TRP A 5 -2.69 16.16 -2.01
CA TRP A 5 -4.09 15.75 -1.92
C TRP A 5 -4.61 15.14 -3.23
N PHE A 6 -4.23 15.70 -4.39
CA PHE A 6 -4.54 15.08 -5.68
C PHE A 6 -3.92 13.69 -5.81
N GLY A 7 -2.67 13.52 -5.36
CA GLY A 7 -2.03 12.21 -5.28
C GLY A 7 -2.79 11.23 -4.38
N CYS A 8 -3.28 11.67 -3.21
CA CYS A 8 -4.07 10.81 -2.31
C CYS A 8 -5.42 10.40 -2.93
N ILE A 9 -6.11 11.31 -3.62
CA ILE A 9 -7.38 11.00 -4.29
C ILE A 9 -7.14 10.02 -5.45
N ALA A 10 -6.16 10.30 -6.32
CA ALA A 10 -5.83 9.40 -7.41
C ALA A 10 -5.37 8.03 -6.89
N GLY A 11 -4.60 8.02 -5.80
CA GLY A 11 -4.08 6.80 -5.18
C GLY A 11 -5.12 5.95 -4.46
N SER A 12 -6.23 6.51 -3.98
CA SER A 12 -7.29 5.74 -3.30
C SER A 12 -8.20 4.98 -4.27
N ILE A 13 -8.35 5.47 -5.50
CA ILE A 13 -9.25 4.87 -6.52
C ILE A 13 -8.94 3.39 -6.80
N PRO A 14 -7.67 2.99 -7.06
CA PRO A 14 -7.34 1.57 -7.25
C PRO A 14 -7.69 0.70 -6.04
N TRP A 15 -7.50 1.21 -4.82
CA TRP A 15 -7.83 0.46 -3.61
C TRP A 15 -9.33 0.25 -3.46
N ILE A 16 -10.14 1.26 -3.76
CA ILE A 16 -11.60 1.12 -3.78
C ILE A 16 -12.03 0.03 -4.76
N ALA A 17 -11.47 0.03 -5.97
CA ALA A 17 -11.74 -1.00 -6.97
C ALA A 17 -11.33 -2.40 -6.47
N ILE A 18 -10.16 -2.54 -5.86
CA ILE A 18 -9.69 -3.80 -5.26
C ILE A 18 -10.65 -4.27 -4.17
N PHE A 19 -11.08 -3.40 -3.25
CA PHE A 19 -12.01 -3.77 -2.18
C PHE A 19 -13.37 -4.23 -2.72
N ILE A 20 -13.92 -3.54 -3.72
CA ILE A 20 -15.18 -3.94 -4.36
C ILE A 20 -15.05 -5.34 -4.98
N ASN A 21 -13.96 -5.61 -5.70
CA ASN A 21 -13.71 -6.93 -6.28
C ASN A 21 -13.51 -8.01 -5.22
N THR A 22 -12.76 -7.69 -4.16
CA THR A 22 -12.46 -8.63 -3.06
C THR A 22 -13.70 -8.99 -2.25
N LEU A 23 -14.66 -8.07 -2.12
CA LEU A 23 -15.92 -8.31 -1.40
C LEU A 23 -16.96 -9.04 -2.25
N SER A 24 -16.73 -9.17 -3.57
CA SER A 24 -17.61 -9.85 -4.54
C SER A 24 -19.12 -9.64 -4.27
N PRO A 25 -19.61 -8.38 -4.23
CA PRO A 25 -20.96 -8.05 -3.80
C PRO A 25 -22.10 -8.70 -4.63
N SER A 26 -21.78 -9.22 -5.82
CA SER A 26 -22.73 -9.89 -6.72
C SER A 26 -22.24 -11.27 -7.22
N GLY A 27 -21.23 -11.86 -6.58
CA GLY A 27 -20.66 -13.16 -6.97
C GLY A 27 -21.49 -14.35 -6.47
N PRO A 28 -21.31 -15.57 -7.04
CA PRO A 28 -21.87 -16.80 -6.49
C PRO A 28 -21.51 -16.95 -5.00
N PRO A 29 -22.38 -17.50 -4.13
CA PRO A 29 -22.10 -17.64 -2.69
C PRO A 29 -20.85 -18.47 -2.36
N GLU A 30 -20.33 -19.25 -3.32
CA GLU A 30 -19.15 -20.10 -3.22
C GLU A 30 -17.83 -19.40 -3.65
N THR A 31 -17.86 -18.17 -4.17
CA THR A 31 -16.62 -17.46 -4.56
C THR A 31 -15.95 -16.83 -3.35
N THR A 32 -15.21 -17.65 -2.59
CA THR A 32 -14.39 -17.17 -1.48
C THR A 32 -13.02 -16.70 -1.98
N VAL A 33 -12.65 -15.47 -1.68
CA VAL A 33 -11.29 -14.96 -1.98
C VAL A 33 -10.26 -15.72 -1.13
N PRO A 34 -9.17 -16.24 -1.73
CA PRO A 34 -8.11 -16.91 -0.98
C PRO A 34 -7.52 -16.02 0.12
N GLY A 35 -7.28 -16.60 1.31
CA GLY A 35 -6.79 -15.84 2.47
C GLY A 35 -5.47 -15.10 2.23
N PHE A 36 -4.57 -15.65 1.40
CA PHE A 36 -3.31 -14.99 1.06
C PHE A 36 -3.52 -13.70 0.26
N VAL A 37 -4.57 -13.63 -0.57
CA VAL A 37 -4.93 -12.42 -1.33
C VAL A 37 -5.41 -11.32 -0.38
N ILE A 38 -6.26 -11.67 0.60
CA ILE A 38 -6.69 -10.74 1.65
C ILE A 38 -5.47 -10.22 2.42
N GLY A 39 -4.53 -11.11 2.74
CA GLY A 39 -3.25 -10.76 3.37
C GLY A 39 -2.41 -9.79 2.54
N ILE A 40 -2.35 -9.95 1.21
CA ILE A 40 -1.66 -9.02 0.29
C ILE A 40 -2.35 -7.66 0.26
N VAL A 41 -3.68 -7.64 0.14
CA VAL A 41 -4.45 -6.39 0.05
C VAL A 41 -4.25 -5.55 1.31
N ILE A 42 -4.39 -6.16 2.50
CA ILE A 42 -4.23 -5.46 3.78
C ILE A 42 -2.78 -4.99 3.96
N SER A 43 -1.79 -5.85 3.72
CA SER A 43 -0.38 -5.50 3.93
C SER A 43 0.05 -4.33 3.03
N LEU A 44 -0.23 -4.41 1.72
CA LEU A 44 0.15 -3.38 0.78
C LEU A 44 -0.63 -2.08 0.98
N PHE A 45 -1.89 -2.16 1.39
CA PHE A 45 -2.67 -0.96 1.71
C PHE A 45 -1.99 -0.17 2.84
N ILE A 46 -1.54 -0.85 3.89
CA ILE A 46 -0.79 -0.23 5.00
C ILE A 46 0.50 0.40 4.47
N PHE A 47 1.29 -0.32 3.68
CA PHE A 47 2.53 0.22 3.11
C PHE A 47 2.29 1.45 2.23
N PHE A 48 1.25 1.44 1.38
CA PHE A 48 0.86 2.58 0.55
C PHE A 48 0.55 3.82 1.40
N ASN A 49 -0.17 3.66 2.51
CA ASN A 49 -0.45 4.75 3.44
C ASN A 49 0.82 5.26 4.12
N CYS A 50 1.77 4.39 4.47
CA CYS A 50 3.06 4.80 5.00
C CYS A 50 3.83 5.71 4.02
N PHE A 51 3.79 5.44 2.70
CA PHE A 51 4.42 6.33 1.69
C PHE A 51 3.81 7.72 1.71
N ALA A 52 2.49 7.82 1.82
CA ALA A 52 1.79 9.11 1.92
C ALA A 52 2.15 9.84 3.22
N ILE A 53 2.25 9.13 4.35
CA ILE A 53 2.66 9.71 5.65
C ILE A 53 4.07 10.27 5.59
N VAL A 54 5.02 9.57 4.95
CA VAL A 54 6.39 10.07 4.74
C VAL A 54 6.36 11.39 3.99
N GLN A 55 5.64 11.45 2.86
CA GLN A 55 5.51 12.67 2.06
C GLN A 55 4.91 13.82 2.87
N TRP A 56 3.84 13.54 3.61
CA TRP A 56 3.16 14.53 4.44
C TRP A 56 4.07 15.08 5.54
N LYS A 57 4.80 14.22 6.25
CA LYS A 57 5.73 14.65 7.30
C LYS A 57 6.90 15.44 6.74
N GLN A 58 7.43 15.04 5.59
CA GLN A 58 8.52 15.74 4.91
C GLN A 58 8.10 17.13 4.44
N TYR A 59 6.89 17.30 3.89
CA TYR A 59 6.36 18.64 3.55
C TYR A 59 6.12 19.53 4.76
N ARG A 60 5.81 18.98 5.94
CA ARG A 60 5.65 19.76 7.17
C ARG A 60 6.99 20.12 7.82
N ALA A 61 8.08 19.46 7.42
CA ALA A 61 9.45 19.74 7.87
C ALA A 61 9.60 19.87 9.40
N GLN A 62 8.90 19.03 10.18
CA GLN A 62 8.91 19.10 11.65
C GLN A 62 9.90 18.09 12.25
N GLY A 63 10.78 18.57 13.14
CA GLY A 63 11.76 17.73 13.83
C GLY A 63 12.71 17.04 12.86
N LYS A 64 12.87 15.72 12.98
CA LYS A 64 13.76 14.93 12.11
C LYS A 64 13.39 14.97 10.62
N TRP A 65 12.15 15.37 10.29
CA TRP A 65 11.64 15.46 8.92
C TRP A 65 12.00 16.77 8.21
N SER A 66 12.64 17.71 8.90
CA SER A 66 13.23 18.89 8.25
C SER A 66 14.44 18.53 7.39
N ASP A 67 15.12 17.43 7.72
CA ASP A 67 16.18 16.86 6.89
C ASP A 67 15.58 16.00 5.78
N TYR A 68 15.78 16.42 4.53
CA TYR A 68 15.32 15.71 3.34
C TYR A 68 15.90 14.28 3.26
N LEU A 69 17.15 14.08 3.66
CA LEU A 69 17.83 12.78 3.59
C LEU A 69 17.17 11.75 4.52
N TYR A 70 16.55 12.21 5.61
CA TYR A 70 15.78 11.34 6.50
C TYR A 70 14.54 10.79 5.78
N GLY A 71 13.81 11.64 5.05
CA GLY A 71 12.67 11.23 4.24
C GLY A 71 13.07 10.28 3.12
N GLU A 72 14.14 10.61 2.39
CA GLU A 72 14.68 9.78 1.31
C GLU A 72 15.06 8.36 1.78
N ARG A 73 15.83 8.25 2.86
CA ARG A 73 16.16 6.94 3.45
C ARG A 73 14.92 6.15 3.86
N THR A 74 13.93 6.84 4.41
CA THR A 74 12.66 6.20 4.79
C THR A 74 11.93 5.65 3.55
N TYR A 75 11.89 6.39 2.45
CA TYR A 75 11.33 5.91 1.19
C TYR A 75 12.05 4.68 0.64
N ILE A 76 13.38 4.65 0.70
CA ILE A 76 14.19 3.51 0.25
C ILE A 76 13.84 2.26 1.06
N VAL A 77 13.84 2.37 2.39
CA VAL A 77 13.51 1.25 3.29
C VAL A 77 12.07 0.77 3.04
N LEU A 78 11.11 1.70 2.96
CA LEU A 78 9.72 1.35 2.74
C LEU A 78 9.50 0.67 1.39
N SER A 79 10.22 1.12 0.34
CA SER A 79 10.20 0.52 -1.00
C SER A 79 10.75 -0.90 -1.00
N PHE A 80 11.89 -1.11 -0.34
CA PHE A 80 12.49 -2.42 -0.21
C PHE A 80 11.53 -3.39 0.51
N VAL A 81 11.03 -3.01 1.69
CA VAL A 81 10.15 -3.86 2.50
C VAL A 81 8.85 -4.17 1.76
N ALA A 82 8.16 -3.16 1.23
CA ALA A 82 6.87 -3.37 0.57
C ALA A 82 6.98 -4.28 -0.66
N LYS A 83 8.03 -4.09 -1.48
CA LYS A 83 8.25 -4.91 -2.68
C LYS A 83 8.65 -6.34 -2.33
N SER A 84 9.56 -6.53 -1.38
CA SER A 84 9.96 -7.86 -0.91
C SER A 84 8.78 -8.60 -0.30
N LEU A 85 7.97 -7.93 0.53
CA LEU A 85 6.81 -8.54 1.16
C LEU A 85 5.77 -8.99 0.13
N LEU A 86 5.44 -8.14 -0.86
CA LEU A 86 4.57 -8.53 -1.97
C LEU A 86 5.11 -9.74 -2.72
N ALA A 87 6.39 -9.71 -3.08
CA ALA A 87 7.02 -10.78 -3.85
C ALA A 87 6.90 -12.14 -3.13
N TRP A 88 7.20 -12.17 -1.83
CA TRP A 88 7.11 -13.41 -1.04
C TRP A 88 5.68 -13.85 -0.77
N GLN A 89 4.73 -12.93 -0.57
CA GLN A 89 3.31 -13.28 -0.41
C GLN A 89 2.73 -13.90 -1.68
N VAL A 90 3.05 -13.34 -2.87
CA VAL A 90 2.60 -13.91 -4.15
C VAL A 90 3.30 -15.23 -4.43
N PHE A 91 4.60 -15.32 -4.18
CA PHE A 91 5.36 -16.54 -4.41
C PHE A 91 4.85 -17.71 -3.56
N SER A 92 4.64 -17.49 -2.27
CA SER A 92 4.10 -18.51 -1.37
C SER A 92 2.64 -18.87 -1.66
N GLY A 93 1.82 -17.89 -2.06
CA GLY A 93 0.38 -18.10 -2.24
C GLY A 93 -0.05 -18.58 -3.62
N ALA A 94 0.76 -18.36 -4.67
CA ALA A 94 0.36 -18.64 -6.06
C ALA A 94 1.41 -19.36 -6.92
N LEU A 95 2.70 -19.34 -6.55
CA LEU A 95 3.77 -19.97 -7.35
C LEU A 95 4.25 -21.31 -6.78
N ILE A 96 4.24 -21.46 -5.45
CA ILE A 96 4.56 -22.73 -4.78
C ILE A 96 3.29 -23.52 -4.42
N ALA A 97 2.20 -22.83 -4.08
CA ALA A 97 0.98 -23.40 -3.51
C ALA A 97 0.25 -24.39 -4.43
#